data_AF-A0A251W782-F1
#
_entry.id   AF-A0A251W782-F1
#
_cell.length_a   1.000
_cell.length_b   1.000
_cell.length_c   1.000
_cell.angle_alpha   90.00
_cell.angle_beta   90.00
_cell.angle_gamma   90.00
#
_symmetry.space_group_name_H-M   'P 1'
#
loop_
_entity.id
_entity.type
_entity.pdbx_description
1 polymer ?
#
loop_
_entity_poly.entity_id
_entity_poly.type
_entity_poly.pdbx_seq_one_letter_code
_entity_poly.pdbx_strand_id
1 'polypeptide(L)' 'MNYRYSILIQWSEADQLFLVTIPEFVGRVMQPCTAGKTYEEALMMAQDCIAACLEAWEASGEVPPVAASFAAA' A
#
# COMPACT_ATOMS: atom_id res chain seq x y z
N MET A 1 -10.88 3.17 -8.58
CA MET A 1 -9.97 4.34 -8.54
C MET A 1 -8.67 4.03 -9.27
N ASN A 2 -7.99 5.02 -9.83
CA ASN A 2 -6.69 4.86 -10.52
C ASN A 2 -5.55 5.44 -9.66
N TYR A 3 -5.25 4.78 -8.55
CA TYR A 3 -4.12 5.12 -7.70
C TYR A 3 -2.83 4.62 -8.34
N ARG A 4 -1.78 5.46 -8.38
CA ARG A 4 -0.51 5.13 -9.05
C ARG A 4 0.59 4.70 -8.08
N TYR A 5 0.24 4.36 -6.85
CA TYR A 5 1.20 3.93 -5.84
C TYR A 5 1.75 2.54 -6.12
N SER A 6 3.02 2.33 -5.79
CA SER A 6 3.64 1.03 -5.86
C SER A 6 3.09 0.12 -4.75
N ILE A 7 2.89 -1.15 -5.07
CA ILE A 7 2.48 -2.17 -4.10
C ILE A 7 3.52 -3.28 -4.14
N LEU A 8 4.23 -3.46 -3.02
CA LEU A 8 5.19 -4.53 -2.83
C LEU A 8 4.52 -5.64 -2.02
N ILE A 9 4.32 -6.80 -2.66
CA ILE A 9 3.74 -7.99 -2.02
C ILE A 9 4.84 -9.02 -1.82
N GLN A 10 5.07 -9.45 -0.58
CA GLN A 10 6.14 -10.37 -0.21
C GLN A 10 5.64 -11.48 0.70
N TRP A 11 6.05 -12.72 0.45
CA TRP A 11 5.75 -13.85 1.33
C TRP A 11 6.55 -13.75 2.64
N SER A 12 5.86 -13.92 3.76
CA SER A 12 6.46 -14.07 5.08
C SER A 12 6.36 -15.52 5.54
N GLU A 13 7.51 -16.16 5.76
CA GLU A 13 7.55 -17.51 6.34
C GLU A 13 7.07 -17.54 7.79
N ALA A 14 7.30 -16.45 8.55
CA ALA A 14 6.90 -16.39 9.96
C ALA A 14 5.37 -16.30 10.12
N ASP A 15 4.73 -15.51 9.25
CA ASP A 15 3.29 -15.24 9.32
C ASP A 15 2.48 -16.18 8.42
N GLN A 16 3.13 -16.88 7.49
CA GLN A 16 2.48 -17.68 6.42
C GLN A 16 1.46 -16.85 5.63
N LEU A 17 1.83 -15.61 5.34
CA LEU A 17 1.00 -14.62 4.66
C LEU A 17 1.83 -13.81 3.66
N PHE A 18 1.16 -13.28 2.65
CA PHE A 18 1.69 -12.22 1.82
C PHE A 18 1.53 -10.88 2.54
N LEU A 19 2.65 -10.30 2.96
CA LEU A 19 2.72 -8.98 3.55
C LEU A 19 2.78 -7.92 2.46
N VAL A 20 2.07 -6.82 2.67
CA VAL A 20 1.99 -5.70 1.73
C VAL A 20 2.71 -4.49 2.31
N THR A 21 3.62 -3.95 1.50
CA THR A 21 4.24 -2.66 1.76
C THR A 21 3.91 -1.69 0.64
N ILE A 22 3.58 -0.45 1.00
CA ILE A 22 3.44 0.67 0.06
C ILE A 22 4.64 1.59 0.28
N PRO A 23 5.70 1.51 -0.54
CA PRO A 23 6.95 2.22 -0.31
C PRO A 23 6.78 3.73 -0.13
N GLU A 24 5.88 4.34 -0.91
CA GLU A 24 5.58 5.76 -0.86
C GLU A 24 4.95 6.19 0.48
N PHE A 25 4.39 5.25 1.26
CA PHE A 25 3.74 5.53 2.53
C PHE A 25 4.67 5.28 3.74
N VAL A 26 5.91 4.83 3.52
CA VAL A 26 6.90 4.62 4.58
C VAL A 26 7.11 5.93 5.37
N GLY A 27 7.05 5.84 6.70
CA GLY A 27 7.15 7.00 7.59
C GLY A 27 5.85 7.80 7.77
N ARG A 28 4.79 7.47 7.02
CA ARG A 28 3.43 8.02 7.21
C ARG A 28 2.46 6.97 7.72
N VAL A 29 2.61 5.73 7.26
CA VAL A 29 1.81 4.57 7.65
C VAL A 29 2.75 3.48 8.12
N MET A 30 2.39 2.77 9.19
CA MET A 30 3.14 1.60 9.65
C MET A 30 3.16 0.54 8.54
N GLN A 31 4.34 -0.02 8.27
CA GLN A 31 4.54 -1.06 7.28
C GLN A 31 5.01 -2.35 7.98
N PRO A 32 4.65 -3.54 7.48
CA PRO A 32 3.71 -3.81 6.40
C PRO A 32 2.30 -3.31 6.76
N CYS A 33 1.63 -2.63 5.83
CA CYS A 33 0.37 -1.95 6.14
C CYS A 33 -0.85 -2.87 6.09
N THR A 34 -0.73 -4.02 5.42
CA THR A 34 -1.75 -5.06 5.40
C THR A 34 -1.16 -6.41 4.97
N ALA A 35 -1.98 -7.46 4.92
CA ALA A 35 -1.59 -8.80 4.52
C ALA A 35 -2.75 -9.56 3.83
N GLY A 36 -2.43 -10.66 3.14
CA GLY A 36 -3.41 -11.59 2.58
C GLY A 36 -2.84 -13.00 2.46
N LYS A 37 -3.71 -14.00 2.32
CA LYS A 37 -3.31 -15.41 2.13
C LYS A 37 -2.98 -15.73 0.68
N THR A 38 -3.52 -14.94 -0.25
CA THR A 38 -3.20 -15.01 -1.68
C THR A 38 -2.76 -13.65 -2.20
N TYR A 39 -2.20 -13.62 -3.40
CA TYR A 39 -1.86 -12.36 -4.07
C TYR A 39 -3.08 -11.47 -4.27
N GLU A 40 -4.23 -12.05 -4.64
CA GLU A 40 -5.48 -11.33 -4.87
C GLU A 40 -6.01 -10.72 -3.59
N GLU A 41 -6.00 -11.46 -2.48
CA GLU A 41 -6.42 -10.94 -1.18
C GLU A 41 -5.49 -9.82 -0.71
N ALA A 42 -4.17 -10.03 -0.83
CA ALA A 42 -3.18 -9.02 -0.46
C ALA A 42 -3.35 -7.75 -1.31
N LEU A 43 -3.57 -7.88 -2.61
CA LEU A 43 -3.79 -6.74 -3.52
C LEU A 43 -5.10 -6.00 -3.20
N MET A 44 -6.19 -6.72 -2.93
CA MET A 44 -7.47 -6.13 -2.55
C MET A 44 -7.32 -5.32 -1.25
N MET A 45 -6.71 -5.92 -0.23
CA MET A 45 -6.44 -5.24 1.03
C MET A 45 -5.51 -4.03 0.85
N ALA A 46 -4.54 -4.10 -0.06
CA ALA A 46 -3.67 -2.97 -0.38
C ALA A 46 -4.46 -1.79 -0.96
N GLN A 47 -5.39 -2.07 -1.88
CA GLN A 47 -6.23 -1.04 -2.51
C GLN A 47 -7.17 -0.37 -1.50
N ASP A 48 -7.77 -1.17 -0.61
CA ASP A 48 -8.61 -0.65 0.48
C ASP A 48 -7.79 0.20 1.46
N CYS A 49 -6.58 -0.24 1.81
CA CYS A 49 -5.67 0.51 2.65
C CYS A 49 -5.28 1.86 2.00
N ILE A 50 -4.96 1.88 0.70
CA ILE A 50 -4.67 3.11 -0.04
C ILE A 50 -5.86 4.07 0.01
N ALA A 51 -7.08 3.58 -0.25
CA ALA A 51 -8.28 4.40 -0.21
C ALA A 51 -8.50 5.02 1.18
N ALA A 52 -8.42 4.21 2.23
CA ALA A 52 -8.59 4.67 3.61
C ALA A 52 -7.53 5.69 4.03
N CYS A 53 -6.26 5.50 3.62
CA CYS A 53 -5.20 6.46 3.90
C CYS A 53 -5.44 7.80 3.18
N LEU A 54 -5.87 7.77 1.92
CA LEU A 54 -6.17 8.99 1.16
C LEU A 54 -7.34 9.76 1.77
N GLU A 55 -8.41 9.08 2.16
CA GLU A 55 -9.54 9.68 2.87
C GLU A 55 -9.10 10.31 4.21
N ALA A 56 -8.24 9.64 4.97
CA ALA A 56 -7.72 10.16 6.24
C ALA A 56 -6.85 11.41 6.04
N TRP A 57 -5.98 11.44 5.02
CA TRP A 57 -5.18 12.63 4.70
C TRP A 57 -6.03 13.79 4.21
N GLU A 58 -7.04 13.51 3.37
CA GLU A 58 -7.99 14.53 2.94
C GLU A 58 -8.76 15.14 4.13
N ALA A 59 -9.27 14.30 5.04
CA ALA A 59 -10.00 14.75 6.21
C ALA A 59 -9.15 15.56 7.21
N SER A 60 -7.85 15.28 7.28
CA SER A 60 -6.89 16.00 8.14
C SER A 60 -6.27 17.23 7.46
N GLY A 61 -6.55 17.46 6.16
CA GLY A 61 -5.91 18.51 5.38
C GLY A 61 -4.43 18.26 5.08
N GLU A 62 -3.98 17.02 5.23
CA GLU A 62 -2.62 16.59 4.90
C GLU A 62 -2.49 16.30 3.40
N VAL A 63 -1.31 16.58 2.84
CA VAL A 63 -1.00 16.25 1.45
C VAL A 63 -0.54 14.79 1.38
N PRO A 64 -1.18 13.93 0.56
CA PRO A 64 -0.78 12.55 0.43
C PRO A 64 0.61 12.42 -0.24
N PRO A 65 1.33 11.32 -0.01
CA PRO A 65 2.61 11.07 -0.67
C PRO A 65 2.48 11.07 -2.19
N VAL A 66 3.56 11.45 -2.89
CA VAL A 66 3.62 11.42 -4.35
C VAL A 66 3.92 10.00 -4.81
N ALA A 67 3.11 9.48 -5.74
CA ALA A 67 3.33 8.19 -6.37
C ALA A 67 4.65 8.17 -7.15
N ALA A 68 5.42 7.08 -7.04
CA ALA A 68 6.60 6.90 -7.87
C ALA A 68 6.20 6.76 -9.35
N SER A 69 7.01 7.32 -10.25
CA SER A 69 6.89 7.06 -11.69
C SER A 69 8.15 6.37 -12.18
N PHE A 70 7.96 5.37 -13.03
CA PHE A 70 9.07 4.67 -13.67
C PHE A 70 8.91 4.82 -15.19
N ALA A 71 9.96 5.30 -15.85
CA ALA A 71 10.05 5.30 -17.30
C ALA A 71 10.82 4.04 -17.73
N ALA A 72 10.13 3.11 -18.40
CA ALA A 72 10.79 2.00 -19.05
C ALA A 72 11.60 2.52 -20.25
N ALA A 73 12.83 2.02 -20.40
CA ALA A 73 13.73 2.31 -21.52
C ALA A 73 13.42 1.44 -22.73
#